data_AF-A0A9P4SED9-F1
#
_entry.id   AF-A0A9P4SED9-F1
#
_cell.length_a   1.000
_cell.length_b   1.000
_cell.length_c   1.000
_cell.angle_alpha   90.00
_cell.angle_beta   90.00
_cell.angle_gamma   90.00
#
_symmetry.space_group_name_H-M   'P 1'
#
loop_
_entity.id
_entity.type
_entity.pdbx_description
1 polymer ?
#
loop_
_entity_poly.entity_id
_entity_poly.type
_entity_poly.pdbx_seq_one_letter_code
_entity_poly.pdbx_strand_id
1 'polypeptide(L)' 'YPNGDLSTTDGPCSSSDGSMCCPLNWECMDNGLCYLGNADYISRYTCTDSSWSASGCPNFCTES' A
#
# COMPACT_ATOMS: atom_id res chain seq x y z
N TYR A 1 -2.35 -1.55 -10.27
CA TYR A 1 -3.29 -0.43 -10.49
C TYR A 1 -4.69 -0.97 -10.81
N PRO A 2 -5.77 -0.17 -10.66
CA PRO A 2 -7.14 -0.63 -10.95
C PRO A 2 -7.37 -1.10 -12.40
N ASN A 3 -6.51 -0.69 -13.32
CA ASN A 3 -6.50 -1.13 -14.72
C ASN A 3 -5.78 -2.48 -14.94
N GLY A 4 -5.27 -3.12 -13.88
CA GLY A 4 -4.54 -4.39 -13.95
C GLY A 4 -3.03 -4.25 -14.19
N ASP A 5 -2.52 -3.04 -14.44
CA ASP A 5 -1.08 -2.84 -14.66
C ASP A 5 -0.29 -3.01 -13.36
N LEU A 6 0.88 -3.64 -13.49
CA LEU A 6 1.87 -3.74 -12.42
C LEU A 6 2.43 -2.34 -12.13
N SER A 7 2.55 -2.01 -10.84
CA SER A 7 3.27 -0.81 -10.46
C SER A 7 4.77 -1.01 -10.66
N THR A 8 5.43 -0.02 -11.25
CA THR A 8 6.89 0.01 -11.42
C THR A 8 7.56 0.95 -10.43
N THR A 9 6.76 1.68 -9.64
CA THR A 9 7.23 2.70 -8.68
C THR A 9 6.98 2.32 -7.23
N ASP A 10 6.16 1.30 -7.00
CA ASP A 10 5.75 0.85 -5.66
C ASP A 10 6.18 -0.59 -5.44
N GLY A 11 6.48 -0.94 -4.19
CA GLY A 11 6.82 -2.29 -3.77
C GLY A 11 5.97 -2.74 -2.58
N PRO A 12 5.73 -4.05 -2.44
CA PRO A 12 5.00 -4.59 -1.31
C PRO A 12 5.80 -4.42 -0.01
N CYS A 13 5.12 -4.00 1.05
CA CYS A 13 5.68 -3.85 2.38
C CYS A 13 6.00 -5.19 3.06
N SER A 14 5.34 -6.27 2.62
CA SER A 14 5.63 -7.63 3.06
C SER A 14 5.41 -8.63 1.93
N SER A 15 6.02 -9.81 2.05
CA SER A 15 5.79 -10.94 1.16
C SER A 15 4.51 -11.72 1.47
N SER A 16 3.70 -11.25 2.42
CA SER A 16 2.41 -11.85 2.75
C SER A 16 1.40 -11.51 1.65
N ASP A 17 0.48 -12.45 1.38
CA ASP A 17 -0.62 -12.20 0.46
C ASP A 17 -1.46 -11.01 0.95
N GLY A 18 -1.74 -10.09 0.02
CA GLY A 18 -2.50 -8.89 0.33
C GLY A 18 -1.79 -7.97 1.31
N SER A 19 -0.53 -7.68 1.03
CA SER A 19 0.22 -6.61 1.68
C SER A 19 -0.05 -5.25 1.05
N MET A 20 0.06 -4.20 1.85
CA MET A 20 0.14 -2.83 1.35
C MET A 20 1.40 -2.64 0.49
N CYS A 21 1.28 -1.82 -0.55
CA CYS A 21 2.40 -1.33 -1.33
C CYS A 21 2.72 0.12 -0.95
N CYS A 22 4.00 0.43 -0.81
CA CYS A 22 4.50 1.80 -0.66
C CYS A 22 5.41 2.17 -1.83
N PRO A 23 5.56 3.46 -2.16
CA PRO A 23 6.56 3.89 -3.11
C PRO A 23 7.94 3.42 -2.68
N LEU A 24 8.80 3.13 -3.66
CA LEU A 24 10.18 2.74 -3.38
C LEU A 24 10.88 3.81 -2.52
N ASN A 25 11.60 3.36 -1.49
CA ASN A 25 12.30 4.18 -0.48
C ASN A 25 11.41 4.88 0.56
N TRP A 26 10.11 4.57 0.62
CA TRP A 26 9.25 5.01 1.71
C TRP A 26 9.20 3.94 2.80
N GLU A 27 9.01 4.37 4.04
CA GLU A 27 8.89 3.48 5.18
C GLU A 27 7.47 2.90 5.26
N CYS A 28 7.39 1.59 5.41
CA CYS A 28 6.14 0.86 5.61
C CYS A 28 5.77 0.88 7.09
N MET A 29 4.60 1.43 7.41
CA MET A 29 4.09 1.46 8.77
C MET A 29 3.09 0.32 9.00
N ASP A 30 3.07 -0.23 10.22
CA ASP A 30 2.17 -1.33 10.62
C ASP A 30 0.67 -0.96 10.58
N ASN A 31 0.36 0.34 10.51
CA ASN A 31 -1.01 0.86 10.45
C ASN A 31 -1.54 1.00 9.01
N GLY A 32 -0.84 0.48 8.00
CA GLY A 32 -1.27 0.59 6.61
C GLY A 32 -1.02 1.98 6.02
N LEU A 33 0.03 2.68 6.47
CA LEU A 33 0.50 3.94 5.90
C LEU A 33 1.95 3.85 5.40
N CYS A 34 2.31 4.74 4.49
CA CYS A 34 3.66 4.94 4.00
C CYS A 34 4.19 6.29 4.51
N TYR A 35 5.40 6.29 5.07
CA TYR A 35 6.05 7.50 5.59
C TYR A 35 7.27 7.88 4.76
N LEU A 36 7.36 9.17 4.41
CA LEU A 36 8.50 9.77 3.75
C LEU A 36 9.21 10.72 4.73
N GLY A 37 10.27 10.21 5.37
CA GLY A 37 10.94 10.91 6.48
C GLY A 37 11.60 12.24 6.12
N ASN A 38 12.11 12.41 4.90
CA ASN A 38 12.75 13.68 4.51
C ASN A 38 11.76 14.83 4.28
N ALA A 39 10.48 14.52 4.08
CA ALA A 39 9.41 15.49 3.85
C ALA A 39 8.39 15.53 5.00
N ASP A 40 8.60 14.70 6.03
CA ASP A 40 7.64 14.46 7.12
C ASP A 40 6.22 14.20 6.61
N TYR A 41 6.11 13.35 5.57
CA TYR A 41 4.88 13.17 4.82
C TYR A 41 4.34 11.74 4.98
N ILE A 42 3.04 11.62 5.26
CA ILE A 42 2.35 10.35 5.46
C ILE A 42 1.27 10.20 4.39
N SER A 43 1.21 9.06 3.72
CA SER A 43 0.20 8.77 2.71
C SER A 43 -0.24 7.31 2.71
N ARG A 44 -1.45 7.06 2.18
CA ARG A 44 -1.93 5.73 1.82
C ARG A 44 -1.63 5.46 0.35
N TYR A 45 -1.33 4.21 0.03
CA TYR A 45 -1.05 3.77 -1.33
C TYR A 45 -1.86 2.51 -1.66
N THR A 46 -1.37 1.71 -2.60
CA THR A 46 -2.09 0.58 -3.18
C THR A 46 -1.92 -0.70 -2.35
N CYS A 47 -2.65 -1.74 -2.73
CA CYS A 47 -2.60 -3.07 -2.15
C CYS A 47 -2.16 -4.06 -3.23
N THR A 48 -1.42 -5.11 -2.85
CA THR A 48 -1.08 -6.21 -3.76
C THR A 48 -2.29 -7.04 -4.18
N ASP A 49 -3.33 -7.07 -3.33
CA ASP A 49 -4.63 -7.65 -3.65
C ASP A 49 -5.55 -6.62 -4.33
N SER A 50 -5.85 -6.86 -5.61
CA SER A 50 -6.74 -6.00 -6.40
C SER A 50 -8.18 -5.93 -5.90
N SER A 51 -8.61 -6.89 -5.08
CA SER A 51 -9.95 -6.90 -4.47
C SER A 51 -10.01 -6.10 -3.17
N TRP A 52 -8.86 -5.71 -2.61
CA TRP A 52 -8.73 -5.01 -1.33
C TRP A 52 -9.36 -5.77 -0.15
N SER A 53 -9.60 -7.08 -0.29
CA SER A 53 -10.30 -7.89 0.71
C SER A 53 -9.34 -8.58 1.69
N ALA A 54 -8.05 -8.63 1.34
CA ALA A 54 -7.04 -9.21 2.22
C ALA A 54 -6.85 -8.40 3.51
N SER A 55 -6.61 -9.14 4.61
CA SER A 55 -6.46 -8.56 5.96
C SER A 55 -5.24 -7.64 6.10
N GLY A 56 -4.19 -7.85 5.30
CA GLY A 56 -3.00 -7.01 5.28
C GLY A 56 -3.17 -5.70 4.49
N CYS A 57 -4.33 -5.51 3.85
CA CYS A 57 -4.64 -4.30 3.10
C CYS A 57 -5.55 -3.35 3.89
N PRO A 58 -5.34 -2.04 3.76
CA PRO A 58 -6.18 -1.06 4.41
C PRO A 58 -7.61 -1.13 3.86
N ASN A 59 -8.57 -1.53 4.70
CA ASN A 59 -10.00 -1.62 4.39
C ASN A 59 -10.74 -0.29 4.59
N PHE A 60 -10.03 0.83 4.61
CA PHE A 60 -10.63 2.15 4.81
C PHE A 60 -11.16 2.65 3.46
N CYS A 61 -12.37 3.23 3.45
CA CYS A 61 -13.03 3.77 2.24
C CYS A 61 -13.51 2.72 1.21
N THR A 62 -13.71 1.46 1.60
CA THR A 62 -14.40 0.45 0.77
C THR A 62 -15.93 0.46 0.93
N GLU A 63 -16.43 1.14 1.96
CA GLU A 63 -17.85 1.41 2.16
C GLU A 63 -18.24 2.66 1.36
N SER A 64 -19.13 2.49 0.39
CA SER A 64 -19.80 3.54 -0.40
C SER A 64 -21.20 3.84 0.13
#